data_AF-A0A9D6DE13-F1
#
_entry.id   AF-A0A9D6DE13-F1
#
_cell.length_a   1.000
_cell.length_b   1.000
_cell.length_c   1.000
_cell.angle_alpha   90.00
_cell.angle_beta   90.00
_cell.angle_gamma   90.00
#
_symmetry.space_group_name_H-M   'P 1'
#
loop_
_entity.id
_entity.type
_entity.pdbx_description
1 polymer ?
#
loop_
_entity_poly.entity_id
_entity_poly.type
_entity_poly.pdbx_seq_one_letter_code
_entity_poly.pdbx_strand_id
1 'polypeptide(L)'
;MKNVPEQEQIDHWLNNARKGIEDTRRLHAEGFYERENISLQAVLSGYALDYATLGRARFLNGEPLEDAREEFAEAARHQLKIFTIAYDETDPDYQGSKADLSCVSETLAIDAMNYALMAADFALAAEFAGWYRTSPDGYMLGVDINRYTHALAFTIRDRSADASALLQAQLQDYANKTPKSPAARNYHTLITTLSGIVDGDNAKFNDGLLAQLKFYDHQAHGEYRNTDQGFICDAAVALANLALHRGLRVMVEYDTLPQGLLIQPSSANSFID
;
A
#
# COMPACT_ATOMS: atom_id res chain seq x y z
N MET A 1 4.07 25.95 -5.32
CA MET A 1 3.25 25.83 -6.55
C MET A 1 2.63 24.45 -6.45
N LYS A 2 1.30 24.32 -6.47
CA LYS A 2 0.64 23.02 -6.26
C LYS A 2 1.05 22.08 -7.39
N ASN A 3 1.65 20.93 -7.08
CA ASN A 3 2.02 19.96 -8.12
C ASN A 3 0.73 19.26 -8.60
N VAL A 4 0.22 19.64 -9.77
CA VAL A 4 -1.01 19.10 -10.37
C VAL A 4 -0.67 18.59 -11.76
N PRO A 5 -1.09 17.37 -12.14
CA PRO A 5 -0.79 16.81 -13.45
C PRO A 5 -1.56 17.53 -14.55
N GLU A 6 -1.00 17.54 -15.76
CA GLU A 6 -1.71 18.00 -16.96
C GLU A 6 -2.73 16.95 -17.42
N GLN A 7 -3.85 17.39 -18.01
CA GLN A 7 -4.90 16.47 -18.48
C GLN A 7 -4.35 15.42 -19.48
N GLU A 8 -3.42 15.81 -20.35
CA GLU A 8 -2.79 14.88 -21.29
C GLU A 8 -2.04 13.74 -20.59
N GLN A 9 -1.44 14.01 -19.42
CA GLN A 9 -0.77 12.98 -18.61
C GLN A 9 -1.79 12.03 -17.99
N ILE A 10 -2.88 12.58 -17.43
CA ILE A 10 -3.98 11.80 -16.85
C ILE A 10 -4.59 10.87 -17.91
N ASP A 11 -4.91 11.42 -19.09
CA ASP A 11 -5.47 10.65 -20.21
C ASP A 11 -4.51 9.55 -20.67
N HIS A 12 -3.21 9.83 -20.69
CA HIS A 12 -2.18 8.83 -20.99
C HIS A 12 -2.17 7.68 -19.98
N TRP A 13 -2.19 7.96 -18.68
CA TRP A 13 -2.20 6.93 -17.64
C TRP A 13 -3.49 6.10 -17.67
N LEU A 14 -4.65 6.75 -17.83
CA LEU A 14 -5.94 6.07 -17.98
C LEU A 14 -5.93 5.10 -19.18
N ASN A 15 -5.46 5.57 -20.33
CA ASN A 15 -5.44 4.76 -21.55
C ASN A 15 -4.43 3.61 -21.46
N ASN A 16 -3.23 3.86 -20.92
CA ASN A 16 -2.21 2.83 -20.78
C ASN A 16 -2.66 1.72 -19.83
N ALA A 17 -3.19 2.07 -18.66
CA ALA A 17 -3.59 1.08 -17.67
C ALA A 17 -4.81 0.26 -18.14
N ARG A 18 -5.80 0.90 -18.80
CA ARG A 18 -6.91 0.17 -19.45
C ARG A 18 -6.41 -0.81 -20.49
N LYS A 19 -5.50 -0.35 -21.36
CA LYS A 19 -4.88 -1.20 -22.39
C LYS A 19 -4.07 -2.34 -21.77
N GLY A 20 -3.30 -2.07 -20.71
CA GLY A 20 -2.52 -3.06 -19.98
C GLY A 20 -3.39 -4.19 -19.43
N ILE A 21 -4.52 -3.83 -18.81
CA ILE A 21 -5.51 -4.80 -18.31
C ILE A 21 -6.13 -5.60 -19.48
N GLU A 22 -6.55 -4.94 -20.56
CA GLU A 22 -7.15 -5.61 -21.72
C GLU A 22 -6.17 -6.56 -22.41
N ASP A 23 -4.94 -6.13 -22.64
CA ASP A 23 -3.88 -6.93 -23.25
C ASP A 23 -3.51 -8.11 -22.36
N THR A 24 -3.39 -7.89 -21.04
CA THR A 24 -3.09 -8.97 -20.08
C THR A 24 -4.22 -10.00 -20.07
N ARG A 25 -5.49 -9.58 -20.10
CA ARG A 25 -6.65 -10.49 -20.18
C ARG A 25 -6.63 -11.31 -21.45
N ARG A 26 -6.40 -10.65 -22.58
CA ARG A 26 -6.34 -11.28 -23.89
C ARG A 26 -5.19 -12.30 -23.96
N LEU A 27 -3.98 -11.91 -23.56
CA LEU A 27 -2.80 -12.78 -23.57
C LEU A 27 -2.97 -13.98 -22.64
N HIS A 28 -3.58 -13.81 -21.47
CA HIS A 28 -3.90 -14.91 -20.56
C HIS A 28 -4.91 -15.87 -21.20
N ALA A 29 -6.00 -15.37 -21.78
CA ALA A 29 -7.00 -16.20 -22.46
C ALA A 29 -6.42 -16.95 -23.68
N GLU A 30 -5.44 -16.36 -24.36
CA GLU A 30 -4.70 -16.98 -25.47
C GLU A 30 -3.66 -18.00 -25.01
N GLY A 31 -3.46 -18.20 -23.70
CA GLY A 31 -2.46 -19.11 -23.13
C GLY A 31 -1.02 -18.65 -23.32
N PHE A 32 -0.79 -17.35 -23.51
CA PHE A 32 0.54 -16.79 -23.80
C PHE A 32 1.50 -16.96 -22.61
N TYR A 33 1.05 -16.63 -21.41
CA TYR A 33 1.92 -16.64 -20.22
C TYR A 33 2.40 -18.05 -19.88
N GLU A 34 1.55 -19.07 -20.06
CA GLU A 34 1.92 -20.47 -19.89
C GLU A 34 2.97 -20.89 -20.92
N ARG A 35 2.85 -20.45 -22.18
CA ARG A 35 3.83 -20.74 -23.24
C ARG A 35 5.18 -20.08 -22.98
N GLU A 36 5.17 -18.85 -22.45
CA GLU A 36 6.38 -18.09 -22.11
C GLU A 36 6.93 -18.42 -20.72
N ASN A 37 6.33 -19.39 -20.01
CA ASN A 37 6.72 -19.79 -18.65
C ASN A 37 6.73 -18.61 -17.66
N ILE A 38 5.74 -17.72 -17.78
CA ILE A 38 5.49 -16.61 -16.88
C ILE A 38 4.50 -17.09 -15.80
N SER A 39 4.83 -16.85 -14.53
CA SER A 39 4.00 -17.29 -13.40
C SER A 39 2.66 -16.52 -13.37
N LEU A 40 1.58 -17.18 -12.94
CA LEU A 40 0.28 -16.54 -12.75
C LEU A 40 0.39 -15.36 -11.76
N GLN A 41 1.26 -15.51 -10.75
CA GLN A 41 1.57 -14.48 -9.76
C GLN A 41 2.20 -13.23 -10.39
N ALA A 42 3.10 -13.39 -11.37
CA ALA A 42 3.65 -12.25 -12.12
C ALA A 42 2.56 -11.56 -12.97
N VAL A 43 1.65 -12.33 -13.58
CA VAL A 43 0.50 -11.77 -14.32
C VAL A 43 -0.42 -10.97 -13.39
N LEU A 44 -0.74 -11.51 -12.22
CA LEU A 44 -1.54 -10.84 -11.19
C LEU A 44 -0.86 -9.59 -10.64
N SER A 45 0.47 -9.60 -10.53
CA SER A 45 1.24 -8.40 -10.15
C SER A 45 1.11 -7.30 -11.20
N GLY A 46 1.12 -7.66 -12.49
CA GLY A 46 0.84 -6.74 -13.60
C GLY A 46 -0.54 -6.10 -13.49
N TYR A 47 -1.59 -6.92 -13.26
CA TYR A 47 -2.93 -6.38 -13.03
C TYR A 47 -2.98 -5.41 -11.85
N ALA A 48 -2.37 -5.77 -10.72
CA ALA A 48 -2.37 -4.92 -9.54
C ALA A 48 -1.75 -3.53 -9.81
N LEU A 49 -0.67 -3.47 -10.58
CA LEU A 49 -0.03 -2.21 -10.98
C LEU A 49 -0.93 -1.36 -11.90
N ASP A 50 -1.54 -1.97 -12.90
CA ASP A 50 -2.44 -1.26 -13.81
C ASP A 50 -3.69 -0.74 -13.06
N TYR A 51 -4.27 -1.55 -12.19
CA TYR A 51 -5.41 -1.14 -11.36
C TYR A 51 -5.07 -0.03 -10.38
N ALA A 52 -3.89 -0.08 -9.73
CA ALA A 52 -3.44 1.01 -8.87
C ALA A 52 -3.22 2.31 -9.67
N THR A 53 -2.70 2.20 -10.89
CA THR A 53 -2.55 3.33 -11.82
C THR A 53 -3.92 3.91 -12.20
N LEU A 54 -4.92 3.07 -12.47
CA LEU A 54 -6.30 3.53 -12.71
C LEU A 54 -6.88 4.24 -11.50
N GLY A 55 -6.71 3.70 -10.29
CA GLY A 55 -7.20 4.33 -9.07
C GLY A 55 -6.64 5.75 -8.89
N ARG A 56 -5.34 5.93 -9.08
CA ARG A 56 -4.69 7.26 -9.06
C ARG A 56 -5.19 8.16 -10.17
N ALA A 57 -5.17 7.68 -11.41
CA ALA A 57 -5.51 8.50 -12.56
C ALA A 57 -6.98 8.95 -12.53
N ARG A 58 -7.92 8.08 -12.16
CA ARG A 58 -9.34 8.43 -11.99
C ARG A 58 -9.54 9.49 -10.91
N PHE A 59 -8.88 9.32 -9.77
CA PHE A 59 -8.93 10.33 -8.71
C PHE A 59 -8.39 11.69 -9.17
N LEU A 60 -7.24 11.70 -9.86
CA LEU A 60 -6.63 12.92 -10.40
C LEU A 60 -7.48 13.56 -11.50
N ASN A 61 -8.25 12.76 -12.24
CA ASN A 61 -9.20 13.20 -13.27
C ASN A 61 -10.49 13.82 -12.67
N GLY A 62 -10.67 13.75 -11.35
CA GLY A 62 -11.88 14.23 -10.69
C GLY A 62 -13.11 13.34 -10.94
N GLU A 63 -12.90 12.07 -11.27
CA GLU A 63 -13.98 11.07 -11.32
C GLU A 63 -14.54 10.81 -9.90
N PRO A 64 -15.75 10.22 -9.79
CA PRO A 64 -16.31 9.83 -8.49
C PRO A 64 -15.29 9.06 -7.64
N LEU A 65 -15.22 9.39 -6.35
CA LEU A 65 -14.24 8.79 -5.43
C LEU A 65 -14.41 7.27 -5.33
N GLU A 66 -15.65 6.81 -5.41
CA GLU A 66 -16.01 5.39 -5.42
C GLU A 66 -15.38 4.65 -6.60
N ASP A 67 -15.31 5.26 -7.78
CA ASP A 67 -14.69 4.66 -8.96
C ASP A 67 -13.18 4.50 -8.75
N ALA A 68 -12.50 5.50 -8.19
CA ALA A 68 -11.08 5.39 -7.84
C ALA A 68 -10.83 4.32 -6.77
N ARG A 69 -11.70 4.23 -5.76
CA ARG A 69 -11.60 3.24 -4.68
C ARG A 69 -11.81 1.82 -5.16
N GLU A 70 -12.72 1.59 -6.10
CA GLU A 70 -12.92 0.26 -6.68
C GLU A 70 -11.66 -0.22 -7.40
N GLU A 71 -10.97 0.65 -8.15
CA GLU A 71 -9.72 0.25 -8.82
C GLU A 71 -8.61 -0.09 -7.81
N PHE A 72 -8.51 0.64 -6.69
CA PHE A 72 -7.59 0.26 -5.60
C PHE A 72 -7.99 -1.07 -4.93
N ALA A 73 -9.29 -1.34 -4.78
CA ALA A 73 -9.77 -2.61 -4.25
C ALA A 73 -9.41 -3.77 -5.20
N GLU A 74 -9.60 -3.60 -6.51
CA GLU A 74 -9.17 -4.58 -7.52
C GLU A 74 -7.65 -4.81 -7.49
N ALA A 75 -6.86 -3.76 -7.35
CA ALA A 75 -5.41 -3.89 -7.18
C ALA A 75 -5.04 -4.76 -5.96
N ALA A 76 -5.70 -4.51 -4.82
CA ALA A 76 -5.51 -5.30 -3.61
C ALA A 76 -6.00 -6.76 -3.76
N ARG A 77 -7.13 -7.01 -4.44
CA ARG A 77 -7.65 -8.36 -4.69
C ARG A 77 -6.70 -9.18 -5.57
N HIS A 78 -6.13 -8.58 -6.60
CA HIS A 78 -5.13 -9.25 -7.44
C HIS A 78 -3.88 -9.63 -6.65
N GLN A 79 -3.40 -8.75 -5.78
CA GLN A 79 -2.31 -9.08 -4.87
C GLN A 79 -2.70 -10.14 -3.85
N LEU A 80 -3.90 -10.08 -3.26
CA LEU A 80 -4.41 -11.09 -2.34
C LEU A 80 -4.35 -12.48 -2.99
N LYS A 81 -4.80 -12.59 -4.25
CA LYS A 81 -4.78 -13.84 -5.01
C LYS A 81 -3.37 -14.43 -5.15
N ILE A 82 -2.34 -13.59 -5.27
CA ILE A 82 -0.93 -14.07 -5.28
C ILE A 82 -0.61 -14.82 -3.99
N PHE A 83 -1.03 -14.26 -2.86
CA PHE A 83 -0.80 -14.86 -1.55
C PHE A 83 -1.63 -16.14 -1.38
N THR A 84 -2.92 -16.16 -1.76
CA THR A 84 -3.75 -17.38 -1.63
C THR A 84 -3.24 -18.52 -2.52
N ILE A 85 -2.78 -18.24 -3.74
CA ILE A 85 -2.11 -19.24 -4.60
C ILE A 85 -0.91 -19.90 -3.89
N ALA A 86 -0.13 -19.11 -3.14
CA ALA A 86 1.03 -19.64 -2.42
C ALA A 86 0.65 -20.38 -1.13
N TYR A 87 -0.48 -20.05 -0.51
CA TYR A 87 -0.69 -20.28 0.93
C TYR A 87 -2.01 -20.94 1.33
N ASP A 88 -3.03 -20.93 0.47
CA ASP A 88 -4.37 -21.44 0.75
C ASP A 88 -4.63 -22.73 -0.05
N GLU A 89 -4.65 -23.88 0.63
CA GLU A 89 -4.93 -25.18 0.00
C GLU A 89 -6.34 -25.28 -0.60
N THR A 90 -7.24 -24.37 -0.25
CA THR A 90 -8.60 -24.31 -0.79
C THR A 90 -8.72 -23.44 -2.04
N ASP A 91 -7.68 -22.67 -2.36
CA ASP A 91 -7.64 -21.87 -3.58
C ASP A 91 -7.54 -22.79 -4.81
N PRO A 92 -8.39 -22.62 -5.84
CA PRO A 92 -8.39 -23.47 -7.04
C PRO A 92 -7.06 -23.46 -7.80
N ASP A 93 -6.28 -22.39 -7.65
CA ASP A 93 -4.99 -22.18 -8.29
C ASP A 93 -3.83 -22.45 -7.32
N TYR A 94 -4.06 -23.07 -6.16
CA TYR A 94 -3.05 -23.33 -5.13
C TYR A 94 -1.83 -24.09 -5.69
N GLN A 95 -0.64 -23.55 -5.41
CA GLN A 95 0.65 -24.08 -5.85
C GLN A 95 1.60 -24.43 -4.70
N GLY A 96 1.34 -23.94 -3.48
CA GLY A 96 2.21 -24.20 -2.32
C GLY A 96 3.67 -23.87 -2.61
N SER A 97 4.58 -24.82 -2.39
CA SER A 97 6.02 -24.65 -2.67
C SER A 97 6.40 -24.55 -4.15
N LYS A 98 5.46 -24.80 -5.08
CA LYS A 98 5.67 -24.58 -6.52
C LYS A 98 5.31 -23.16 -6.95
N ALA A 99 4.70 -22.37 -6.06
CA ALA A 99 4.38 -20.99 -6.33
C ALA A 99 5.66 -20.18 -6.60
N ASP A 100 5.52 -19.11 -7.37
CA ASP A 100 6.59 -18.12 -7.50
C ASP A 100 6.71 -17.32 -6.20
N LEU A 101 7.55 -17.82 -5.28
CA LEU A 101 7.70 -17.24 -3.94
C LEU A 101 8.31 -15.84 -3.97
N SER A 102 8.92 -15.42 -5.08
CA SER A 102 9.38 -14.03 -5.24
C SER A 102 8.22 -13.03 -5.26
N CYS A 103 7.01 -13.50 -5.59
CA CYS A 103 5.80 -12.70 -5.61
C CYS A 103 5.07 -12.63 -4.25
N VAL A 104 5.55 -13.32 -3.20
CA VAL A 104 5.02 -13.20 -1.83
C VAL A 104 6.02 -12.48 -0.93
N SER A 105 6.44 -11.29 -1.37
CA SER A 105 7.44 -10.46 -0.70
C SER A 105 6.83 -9.38 0.19
N GLU A 106 7.65 -8.76 1.03
CA GLU A 106 7.19 -7.69 1.91
C GLU A 106 6.72 -6.43 1.17
N THR A 107 7.37 -6.07 0.06
CA THR A 107 6.95 -4.90 -0.74
C THR A 107 5.58 -5.10 -1.37
N LEU A 108 5.32 -6.30 -1.91
CA LEU A 108 4.01 -6.63 -2.47
C LEU A 108 2.92 -6.65 -1.38
N ALA A 109 3.24 -7.20 -0.20
CA ALA A 109 2.33 -7.14 0.93
C ALA A 109 2.02 -5.71 1.40
N ILE A 110 3.03 -4.83 1.46
CA ILE A 110 2.83 -3.41 1.78
C ILE A 110 1.92 -2.75 0.75
N ASP A 111 2.19 -2.94 -0.53
CA ASP A 111 1.40 -2.35 -1.62
C ASP A 111 -0.06 -2.81 -1.55
N ALA A 112 -0.30 -4.11 -1.38
CA ALA A 112 -1.65 -4.66 -1.27
C ALA A 112 -2.43 -4.10 -0.07
N MET A 113 -1.80 -4.05 1.12
CA MET A 113 -2.41 -3.46 2.30
C MET A 113 -2.67 -1.96 2.10
N ASN A 114 -1.75 -1.25 1.46
CA ASN A 114 -1.93 0.17 1.14
C ASN A 114 -3.11 0.37 0.18
N TYR A 115 -3.20 -0.41 -0.89
CA TYR A 115 -4.31 -0.31 -1.86
C TYR A 115 -5.66 -0.59 -1.19
N ALA A 116 -5.77 -1.62 -0.34
CA ALA A 116 -6.99 -1.89 0.41
C ALA A 116 -7.37 -0.72 1.35
N LEU A 117 -6.39 -0.12 2.03
CA LEU A 117 -6.62 1.05 2.89
C LEU A 117 -6.96 2.33 2.09
N MET A 118 -6.39 2.51 0.89
CA MET A 118 -6.74 3.59 -0.04
C MET A 118 -8.16 3.44 -0.59
N ALA A 119 -8.58 2.19 -0.84
CA ALA A 119 -9.96 1.83 -1.19
C ALA A 119 -10.95 2.07 -0.04
N ALA A 120 -10.46 2.36 1.17
CA ALA A 120 -11.24 2.38 2.41
C ALA A 120 -11.93 1.03 2.73
N ASP A 121 -11.39 -0.08 2.20
CA ASP A 121 -11.88 -1.43 2.44
C ASP A 121 -11.04 -2.10 3.54
N PHE A 122 -11.39 -1.79 4.79
CA PHE A 122 -10.72 -2.32 5.97
C PHE A 122 -10.93 -3.83 6.15
N ALA A 123 -12.00 -4.39 5.59
CA ALA A 123 -12.26 -5.82 5.62
C ALA A 123 -11.28 -6.56 4.69
N LEU A 124 -11.11 -6.06 3.46
CA LEU A 124 -10.11 -6.58 2.52
C LEU A 124 -8.68 -6.43 3.06
N ALA A 125 -8.37 -5.28 3.69
CA ALA A 125 -7.08 -5.07 4.33
C ALA A 125 -6.82 -6.12 5.44
N ALA A 126 -7.83 -6.40 6.27
CA ALA A 126 -7.74 -7.39 7.35
C ALA A 126 -7.64 -8.83 6.82
N GLU A 127 -8.37 -9.16 5.75
CA GLU A 127 -8.25 -10.44 5.05
C GLU A 127 -6.82 -10.64 4.53
N PHE A 128 -6.29 -9.66 3.80
CA PHE A 128 -4.92 -9.73 3.28
C PHE A 128 -3.87 -9.84 4.40
N ALA A 129 -3.98 -9.01 5.43
CA ALA A 129 -3.11 -9.10 6.61
C ALA A 129 -3.20 -10.46 7.33
N GLY A 130 -4.29 -11.20 7.12
CA GLY A 130 -4.48 -12.57 7.56
C GLY A 130 -3.52 -13.56 6.91
N TRP A 131 -3.19 -13.31 5.64
CA TRP A 131 -2.38 -14.19 4.79
C TRP A 131 -0.90 -13.87 4.79
N TYR A 132 -0.53 -12.61 5.07
CA TYR A 132 0.88 -12.22 5.09
C TYR A 132 1.67 -12.98 6.17
N ARG A 133 2.81 -13.52 5.76
CA ARG A 133 3.80 -14.22 6.59
C ARG A 133 5.15 -14.19 5.90
N THR A 134 6.22 -14.40 6.65
CA THR A 134 7.56 -14.57 6.09
C THR A 134 7.55 -15.74 5.10
N SER A 135 8.21 -15.56 3.95
CA SER A 135 8.24 -16.55 2.88
C SER A 135 8.76 -17.92 3.39
N PRO A 136 8.18 -19.05 2.92
CA PRO A 136 8.59 -20.40 3.33
C PRO A 136 10.05 -20.74 3.04
N ASP A 137 10.66 -20.10 2.04
CA ASP A 137 12.07 -20.27 1.70
C ASP A 137 13.02 -19.51 2.66
N GLY A 138 12.46 -18.79 3.63
CA GLY A 138 13.20 -17.99 4.61
C GLY A 138 13.74 -16.68 4.04
N TYR A 139 13.43 -16.35 2.78
CA TYR A 139 13.78 -15.05 2.22
C TYR A 139 13.01 -13.95 2.96
N MET A 140 13.75 -12.90 3.30
CA MET A 140 13.20 -11.67 3.87
C MET A 140 13.98 -10.50 3.31
N LEU A 141 13.28 -9.41 3.07
CA LEU A 141 13.93 -8.12 2.81
C LEU A 141 14.59 -7.59 4.09
N GLY A 142 15.16 -6.38 4.01
CA GLY A 142 15.82 -5.73 5.14
C GLY A 142 14.97 -5.76 6.41
N VAL A 143 15.62 -5.88 7.57
CA VAL A 143 14.96 -6.05 8.88
C VAL A 143 13.91 -4.97 9.17
N ASP A 144 14.13 -3.75 8.70
CA ASP A 144 13.20 -2.64 8.83
C ASP A 144 11.94 -2.82 7.96
N ILE A 145 12.11 -3.28 6.72
CA ILE A 145 11.02 -3.62 5.80
C ILE A 145 10.18 -4.75 6.39
N ASN A 146 10.85 -5.82 6.85
CA ASN A 146 10.20 -6.99 7.42
C ASN A 146 9.40 -6.63 8.69
N ARG A 147 10.01 -5.92 9.64
CA ARG A 147 9.34 -5.48 10.86
C ARG A 147 8.19 -4.53 10.59
N TYR A 148 8.35 -3.58 9.66
CA TYR A 148 7.27 -2.69 9.27
C TYR A 148 6.08 -3.46 8.69
N THR A 149 6.32 -4.39 7.78
CA THR A 149 5.26 -5.15 7.10
C THR A 149 4.47 -6.01 8.10
N HIS A 150 5.16 -6.74 8.98
CA HIS A 150 4.52 -7.49 10.06
C HIS A 150 3.77 -6.58 11.02
N ALA A 151 4.34 -5.45 11.41
CA ALA A 151 3.67 -4.49 12.29
C ALA A 151 2.42 -3.88 11.64
N LEU A 152 2.45 -3.59 10.33
CA LEU A 152 1.30 -3.10 9.58
C LEU A 152 0.18 -4.15 9.56
N ALA A 153 0.52 -5.39 9.20
CA ALA A 153 -0.44 -6.50 9.21
C ALA A 153 -1.05 -6.74 10.60
N PHE A 154 -0.24 -6.69 11.67
CA PHE A 154 -0.74 -6.79 13.04
C PHE A 154 -1.63 -5.60 13.42
N THR A 155 -1.28 -4.38 13.03
CA THR A 155 -2.09 -3.18 13.32
C THR A 155 -3.45 -3.26 12.66
N ILE A 156 -3.51 -3.68 11.40
CA ILE A 156 -4.77 -3.85 10.66
C ILE A 156 -5.66 -4.92 11.30
N ARG A 157 -5.07 -5.95 11.91
CA ARG A 157 -5.78 -7.05 12.60
C ARG A 157 -6.03 -6.81 14.09
N ASP A 158 -5.92 -5.57 14.55
CA ASP A 158 -6.10 -5.19 15.95
C ASP A 158 -5.17 -5.92 16.95
N ARG A 159 -4.00 -6.35 16.47
CA ARG A 159 -2.94 -6.97 17.29
C ARG A 159 -1.90 -5.93 17.73
N SER A 160 -2.36 -4.85 18.38
CA SER A 160 -1.52 -3.70 18.73
C SER A 160 -0.30 -4.06 19.59
N ALA A 161 -0.40 -5.05 20.48
CA ALA A 161 0.74 -5.46 21.31
C ALA A 161 1.89 -6.07 20.47
N ASP A 162 1.54 -6.90 19.49
CA ASP A 162 2.52 -7.52 18.58
C ASP A 162 3.14 -6.49 17.65
N ALA A 163 2.31 -5.58 17.11
CA ALA A 163 2.80 -4.45 16.30
C ALA A 163 3.76 -3.55 17.11
N SER A 164 3.37 -3.18 18.33
CA SER A 164 4.17 -2.30 19.21
C SER A 164 5.53 -2.91 19.53
N ALA A 165 5.61 -4.21 19.82
CA ALA A 165 6.87 -4.90 20.09
C ALA A 165 7.87 -4.79 18.92
N LEU A 166 7.40 -4.98 17.68
CA LEU A 166 8.23 -4.86 16.48
C LEU A 166 8.67 -3.41 16.22
N LEU A 167 7.75 -2.46 16.37
CA LEU A 167 8.00 -1.05 16.12
C LEU A 167 8.98 -0.46 17.14
N GLN A 168 8.81 -0.77 18.43
CA GLN A 168 9.72 -0.33 19.49
C GLN A 168 11.14 -0.89 19.29
N ALA A 169 11.26 -2.17 18.94
CA ALA A 169 12.56 -2.77 18.64
C ALA A 169 13.27 -2.03 17.49
N GLN A 170 12.54 -1.71 16.41
CA GLN A 170 13.12 -1.02 15.27
C GLN A 170 13.45 0.46 15.54
N LEU A 171 12.62 1.17 16.31
CA LEU A 171 12.90 2.52 16.75
C LEU A 171 14.15 2.58 17.65
N GLN A 172 14.35 1.58 18.53
CA GLN A 172 15.56 1.47 19.33
C GLN A 172 16.81 1.24 18.47
N ASP A 173 16.69 0.42 17.42
CA ASP A 173 17.78 0.20 16.46
C ASP A 173 18.15 1.50 15.72
N TYR A 174 17.17 2.31 15.31
CA TYR A 174 17.42 3.61 14.69
C TYR A 174 18.03 4.64 15.65
N ALA A 175 17.66 4.59 16.94
CA ALA A 175 18.27 5.44 17.97
C ALA A 175 19.77 5.09 18.16
N ASN A 176 20.11 3.80 18.07
CA ASN A 176 21.51 3.34 18.15
C ASN A 176 22.30 3.62 16.86
N LYS A 177 21.62 3.61 15.71
CA LYS A 177 22.24 3.76 14.40
C LYS A 177 21.32 4.53 13.44
N THR A 178 21.66 5.79 13.23
CA THR A 178 20.93 6.65 12.28
C THR A 178 20.84 6.01 10.89
N PRO A 179 19.64 5.94 10.28
CA PRO A 179 19.46 5.38 8.94
C PRO A 179 20.19 6.22 7.88
N LYS A 180 20.97 5.57 7.02
CA LYS A 180 21.80 6.23 5.98
C LYS A 180 21.28 6.04 4.56
N SER A 181 20.76 4.86 4.23
CA SER A 181 20.25 4.59 2.88
C SER A 181 18.90 5.27 2.65
N PRO A 182 18.53 5.58 1.39
CA PRO A 182 17.19 6.06 1.07
C PRO A 182 16.09 5.12 1.60
N ALA A 183 16.24 3.81 1.37
CA ALA A 183 15.30 2.80 1.87
C ALA A 183 15.15 2.85 3.40
N ALA A 184 16.25 2.83 4.16
CA ALA A 184 16.17 2.85 5.62
C ALA A 184 15.58 4.16 6.16
N ARG A 185 15.78 5.28 5.47
CA ARG A 185 15.15 6.56 5.84
C ARG A 185 13.64 6.54 5.58
N ASN A 186 13.20 5.94 4.46
CA ASN A 186 11.78 5.73 4.17
C ASN A 186 11.10 4.86 5.23
N TYR A 187 11.70 3.72 5.58
CA TYR A 187 11.11 2.84 6.58
C TYR A 187 11.14 3.44 7.98
N HIS A 188 12.12 4.28 8.31
CA HIS A 188 12.12 5.03 9.57
C HIS A 188 10.90 5.97 9.68
N THR A 189 10.55 6.70 8.62
CA THR A 189 9.37 7.58 8.61
C THR A 189 8.06 6.78 8.65
N LEU A 190 7.96 5.68 7.91
CA LEU A 190 6.80 4.77 7.94
C LEU A 190 6.60 4.13 9.33
N ILE A 191 7.67 3.64 9.96
CA ILE A 191 7.65 3.03 11.30
C ILE A 191 7.25 4.04 12.37
N THR A 192 7.76 5.27 12.27
CA THR A 192 7.40 6.35 13.21
C THR A 192 5.90 6.67 13.10
N THR A 193 5.40 6.79 11.88
CA THR A 193 3.98 7.04 11.58
C THR A 193 3.10 5.93 12.16
N LEU A 194 3.41 4.67 11.83
CA LEU A 194 2.65 3.51 12.29
C LEU A 194 2.72 3.34 13.81
N SER A 195 3.85 3.64 14.45
CA SER A 195 3.96 3.62 15.90
C SER A 195 3.05 4.66 16.56
N GLY A 196 2.92 5.86 15.99
CA GLY A 196 1.91 6.83 16.46
C GLY A 196 0.47 6.28 16.36
N ILE A 197 0.15 5.56 15.28
CA ILE A 197 -1.15 4.90 15.11
C ILE A 197 -1.40 3.84 16.19
N VAL A 198 -0.41 2.96 16.41
CA VAL A 198 -0.51 1.86 17.39
C VAL A 198 -0.64 2.40 18.82
N ASP A 199 0.11 3.46 19.15
CA ASP A 199 0.14 4.05 20.49
C ASP A 199 -1.07 4.99 20.76
N GLY A 200 -1.88 5.30 19.73
CA GLY A 200 -2.94 6.31 19.83
C GLY A 200 -2.41 7.74 20.01
N ASP A 201 -1.16 7.98 19.62
CA ASP A 201 -0.48 9.26 19.79
C ASP A 201 -0.62 10.12 18.52
N ASN A 202 -1.56 11.06 18.57
CA ASN A 202 -1.81 12.01 17.48
C ASN A 202 -0.57 12.84 17.09
N ALA A 203 0.26 13.25 18.05
CA ALA A 203 1.42 14.08 17.74
C ALA A 203 2.47 13.27 16.99
N LYS A 204 2.82 12.09 17.52
CA LYS A 204 3.78 11.18 16.90
C LYS A 204 3.33 10.69 15.52
N PHE A 205 2.04 10.37 15.37
CA PHE A 205 1.47 10.01 14.07
C PHE A 205 1.67 11.13 13.04
N ASN A 206 1.28 12.37 13.37
CA ASN A 206 1.37 13.49 12.43
C ASN A 206 2.82 13.91 12.14
N ASP A 207 3.72 13.84 13.12
CA ASP A 207 5.15 14.09 12.93
C ASP A 207 5.77 13.05 11.98
N GLY A 208 5.43 11.77 12.17
CA GLY A 208 5.83 10.69 11.27
C GLY A 208 5.28 10.89 9.85
N LEU A 209 3.98 11.19 9.73
CA LEU A 209 3.31 11.40 8.46
C LEU A 209 3.93 12.57 7.68
N LEU A 210 4.19 13.69 8.34
CA LEU A 210 4.86 14.84 7.73
C LEU A 210 6.29 14.49 7.28
N ALA A 211 7.02 13.71 8.07
CA ALA A 211 8.36 13.24 7.69
C ALA A 211 8.31 12.32 6.47
N GLN A 212 7.31 11.43 6.39
CA GLN A 212 7.08 10.56 5.23
C GLN A 212 6.80 11.37 3.98
N LEU A 213 5.92 12.36 4.07
CA LEU A 213 5.55 13.21 2.93
C LEU A 213 6.75 14.02 2.42
N LYS A 214 7.55 14.59 3.32
CA LYS A 214 8.82 15.27 2.95
C LYS A 214 9.82 14.33 2.31
N PHE A 215 9.92 13.08 2.79
CA PHE A 215 10.77 12.08 2.15
C PHE A 215 10.27 11.77 0.73
N TYR A 216 8.96 11.53 0.60
CA TYR A 216 8.32 11.20 -0.67
C TYR A 216 8.41 12.32 -1.70
N ASP A 217 8.35 13.58 -1.28
CA ASP A 217 8.46 14.74 -2.16
C ASP A 217 9.74 14.73 -3.01
N HIS A 218 10.85 14.23 -2.46
CA HIS A 218 12.09 14.04 -3.22
C HIS A 218 11.98 12.96 -4.29
N GLN A 219 11.20 11.90 -4.03
CA GLN A 219 10.93 10.82 -4.98
C GLN A 219 9.97 11.28 -6.08
N ALA A 220 8.93 12.02 -5.71
CA ALA A 220 7.94 12.62 -6.60
C ALA A 220 8.59 13.53 -7.66
N HIS A 221 9.58 14.34 -7.25
CA HIS A 221 10.34 15.19 -8.17
C HIS A 221 11.52 14.47 -8.86
N GLY A 222 11.80 13.22 -8.47
CA GLY A 222 12.90 12.38 -8.95
C GLY A 222 12.41 11.20 -9.76
N GLU A 223 12.43 10.01 -9.15
CA GLU A 223 12.09 8.73 -9.79
C GLU A 223 10.65 8.68 -10.32
N TYR A 224 9.70 9.26 -9.59
CA TYR A 224 8.29 9.28 -9.96
C TYR A 224 7.88 10.52 -10.74
N ARG A 225 8.87 11.26 -11.25
CA ARG A 225 8.60 12.46 -12.04
C ARG A 225 7.83 12.07 -13.30
N ASN A 226 6.68 12.71 -13.51
CA ASN A 226 5.77 12.49 -14.64
C ASN A 226 5.05 11.13 -14.63
N THR A 227 5.02 10.41 -13.50
CA THR A 227 4.14 9.26 -13.30
C THR A 227 2.96 9.66 -12.41
N ASP A 228 1.90 8.85 -12.41
CA ASP A 228 0.75 8.98 -11.51
C ASP A 228 1.18 8.95 -10.03
N GLN A 229 2.18 8.11 -9.70
CA GLN A 229 2.77 8.03 -8.35
C GLN A 229 3.36 9.37 -7.90
N GLY A 230 3.93 10.17 -8.80
CA GLY A 230 4.50 11.48 -8.46
C GLY A 230 3.52 12.48 -7.82
N PHE A 231 2.21 12.20 -7.87
CA PHE A 231 1.17 13.07 -7.35
C PHE A 231 0.49 12.53 -6.08
N ILE A 232 0.68 11.26 -5.72
CA ILE A 232 -0.01 10.61 -4.59
C ILE A 232 0.97 9.71 -3.85
N CYS A 233 1.20 9.99 -2.57
CA CYS A 233 1.97 9.12 -1.69
C CYS A 233 1.07 8.04 -1.10
N ASP A 234 1.04 6.87 -1.72
CA ASP A 234 0.17 5.75 -1.34
C ASP A 234 0.25 5.39 0.14
N ALA A 235 1.47 5.20 0.64
CA ALA A 235 1.69 4.83 2.04
C ALA A 235 1.16 5.92 2.99
N ALA A 236 1.26 7.20 2.62
CA ALA A 236 0.74 8.29 3.44
C ALA A 236 -0.79 8.31 3.44
N VAL A 237 -1.44 8.11 2.28
CA VAL A 237 -2.91 8.01 2.17
C VAL A 237 -3.42 6.79 2.95
N ALA A 238 -2.80 5.63 2.77
CA ALA A 238 -3.15 4.40 3.45
C ALA A 238 -3.02 4.52 4.98
N LEU A 239 -1.88 5.03 5.48
CA LEU A 239 -1.67 5.21 6.91
C LEU A 239 -2.59 6.30 7.50
N ALA A 240 -2.90 7.35 6.73
CA ALA A 240 -3.87 8.35 7.15
C ALA A 240 -5.28 7.76 7.28
N ASN A 241 -5.73 6.95 6.31
CA ASN A 241 -7.01 6.24 6.40
C ASN A 241 -7.05 5.27 7.59
N LEU A 242 -5.96 4.53 7.82
CA LEU A 242 -5.85 3.66 9.00
C LEU A 242 -5.91 4.45 10.31
N ALA A 243 -5.21 5.58 10.40
CA ALA A 243 -5.24 6.45 11.57
C ALA A 243 -6.65 7.02 11.84
N LEU A 244 -7.32 7.52 10.80
CA LEU A 244 -8.69 8.05 10.87
C LEU A 244 -9.68 6.97 11.32
N HIS A 245 -9.55 5.75 10.80
CA HIS A 245 -10.38 4.62 11.19
C HIS A 245 -10.22 4.28 12.68
N ARG A 246 -9.03 4.52 13.25
CA ARG A 246 -8.72 4.33 14.67
C ARG A 246 -8.97 5.58 15.53
N GLY A 247 -9.61 6.62 14.98
CA GLY A 247 -10.01 7.81 15.74
C GLY A 247 -8.91 8.86 15.93
N LEU A 248 -7.79 8.74 15.23
CA LEU A 248 -6.77 9.80 15.17
C LEU A 248 -7.17 10.90 14.17
N ARG A 249 -6.50 12.04 14.27
CA ARG A 249 -6.72 13.20 13.40
C ARG A 249 -5.53 13.39 12.47
N VAL A 250 -5.81 13.60 11.20
CA VAL A 250 -4.82 14.05 10.22
C VAL A 250 -4.76 15.57 10.28
N MET A 251 -3.62 16.12 10.67
CA MET A 251 -3.36 17.56 10.80
C MET A 251 -2.37 18.07 9.75
N VAL A 252 -1.81 17.17 8.95
CA VAL A 252 -0.82 17.50 7.93
C VAL A 252 -1.53 17.79 6.61
N GLU A 253 -1.19 18.92 6.01
CA GLU A 253 -1.55 19.26 4.63
C GLU A 253 -0.30 19.16 3.75
N TYR A 254 -0.40 18.42 2.65
CA TYR A 254 0.69 18.24 1.70
C TYR A 254 0.12 17.87 0.33
N ASP A 255 0.79 18.30 -0.76
CA ASP A 255 0.27 18.12 -2.12
C ASP A 255 0.09 16.64 -2.50
N THR A 256 1.00 15.77 -2.06
CA THR A 256 0.94 14.31 -2.29
C THR A 256 0.08 13.55 -1.27
N LEU A 257 -0.62 14.26 -0.37
CA LEU A 257 -1.65 13.71 0.53
C LEU A 257 -3.01 14.36 0.20
N PRO A 258 -3.66 13.96 -0.91
CA PRO A 258 -4.90 14.57 -1.32
C PRO A 258 -6.03 14.24 -0.32
N GLN A 259 -6.58 15.28 0.31
CA GLN A 259 -7.64 15.13 1.32
C GLN A 259 -8.89 14.43 0.78
N GLY A 260 -9.15 14.53 -0.54
CA GLY A 260 -10.27 13.85 -1.19
C GLY A 260 -10.20 12.32 -1.17
N LEU A 261 -9.01 11.72 -1.01
CA LEU A 261 -8.86 10.26 -0.85
C LEU A 261 -9.06 9.80 0.60
N LEU A 262 -9.03 10.73 1.56
CA LEU A 262 -9.13 10.38 2.98
C LEU A 262 -10.57 10.05 3.37
N ILE A 263 -10.75 9.05 4.22
CA ILE A 263 -12.06 8.78 4.82
C ILE A 263 -12.49 9.93 5.72
N GLN A 264 -13.79 10.18 5.80
CA GLN A 264 -14.28 11.16 6.75
C GLN A 264 -14.22 10.58 8.17
N PRO A 265 -13.82 11.36 9.18
CA PRO A 265 -13.89 10.92 10.57
C PRO A 265 -15.32 10.49 10.89
N SER A 266 -15.50 9.26 11.37
CA SER A 266 -16.80 8.78 11.84
C SER A 266 -17.34 9.78 12.87
N SER A 267 -18.50 10.39 12.63
CA SER A 267 -19.12 11.38 13.53
C SER A 267 -19.60 10.79 14.86
N ALA A 268 -19.30 9.51 15.11
CA ALA A 268 -19.68 8.73 16.28
C ALA A 268 -18.76 9.04 17.46
N ASN A 269 -18.88 10.26 18.02
CA ASN A 269 -18.69 10.59 19.45
C ASN A 269 -18.93 12.09 19.70
N SER A 270 -20.01 12.62 19.12
CA SER A 270 -20.54 13.95 19.46
C SER A 270 -21.79 13.85 20.34
N PHE A 271 -21.72 13.07 21.42
CA PHE A 271 -22.71 13.12 22.50
C PHE A 271 -22.06 12.67 23.80
N ILE A 272 -21.52 13.61 24.59
CA ILE A 272 -21.83 13.81 26.02
C ILE A 272 -21.53 15.29 26.32
N ASP A 273 -22.59 16.11 26.38
CA ASP A 273 -22.67 17.26 27.30
C ASP A 273 -23.28 16.77 28.61
#